data_AF-A0A3N4IXI7-F1
#
_entry.id   AF-A0A3N4IXI7-F1
#
_cell.length_a   1.000
_cell.length_b   1.000
_cell.length_c   1.000
_cell.angle_alpha   90.00
_cell.angle_beta   90.00
_cell.angle_gamma   90.00
#
_symmetry.space_group_name_H-M   'P 1'
#
loop_
_entity.id
_entity.type
_entity.pdbx_description
1 polymer ?
#
loop_
_entity_poly.entity_id
_entity_poly.type
_entity_poly.pdbx_seq_one_letter_code
_entity_poly.pdbx_strand_id
1 'polypeptide(L)'
;MMLHNTADHVIWTASETEQLIGWLEDPENMRKIRKGSRVTKKQVIGEITLRIPTKPAVKVGYKYNNLLKAYREAIKLNSQSGWGLTQGDLDEGKKALREKLLS
;
A
#
# COMPACT_ATOMS: atom_id res chain seq x y z
N MET A 1 -29.29 23.31 -8.49
CA MET A 1 -28.86 22.38 -7.42
C MET A 1 -28.17 21.21 -8.10
N MET A 2 -26.84 21.23 -8.22
CA MET A 2 -26.11 20.18 -8.92
C MET A 2 -25.95 18.97 -7.98
N LEU A 3 -26.62 17.87 -8.32
CA LEU A 3 -26.34 16.56 -7.76
C LEU A 3 -24.95 16.15 -8.25
N HIS A 4 -23.90 16.51 -7.50
CA HIS A 4 -22.59 15.92 -7.69
C HIS A 4 -22.75 14.41 -7.49
N ASN A 5 -22.50 13.71 -8.58
CA ASN A 5 -22.83 12.32 -8.79
C ASN A 5 -22.14 11.48 -7.71
N THR A 6 -22.91 10.90 -6.79
CA THR A 6 -22.39 10.03 -5.72
C THR A 6 -21.60 8.84 -6.25
N ALA A 7 -21.71 8.53 -7.55
CA ALA A 7 -20.97 7.51 -8.27
C ALA A 7 -19.47 7.83 -8.48
N ASP A 8 -19.09 9.11 -8.61
CA ASP A 8 -17.71 9.49 -8.96
C ASP A 8 -16.72 9.23 -7.80
N HIS A 9 -17.23 9.20 -6.57
CA HIS A 9 -16.44 8.82 -5.39
C HIS A 9 -16.36 7.30 -5.16
N VAL A 10 -17.17 6.50 -5.86
CA VAL A 10 -17.23 5.04 -5.67
C VAL A 10 -16.13 4.33 -6.45
N ILE A 11 -15.83 4.79 -7.67
CA ILE A 11 -14.88 4.14 -8.57
C ILE A 11 -13.47 4.65 -8.28
N TRP A 12 -12.58 3.78 -7.80
CA TRP A 12 -11.16 4.10 -7.67
C TRP A 12 -10.48 3.93 -9.02
N THR A 13 -9.81 4.96 -9.52
CA THR A 13 -8.98 4.85 -10.71
C THR A 13 -7.63 4.19 -10.38
N ALA A 14 -6.93 3.73 -11.42
CA ALA A 14 -5.56 3.23 -11.28
C ALA A 14 -4.64 4.30 -10.68
N SER A 15 -4.69 5.53 -11.23
CA SER A 15 -3.89 6.66 -10.74
C SER A 15 -4.17 7.01 -9.27
N GLU A 16 -5.43 7.02 -8.83
CA GLU A 16 -5.77 7.26 -7.42
C GLU A 16 -5.23 6.15 -6.52
N THR A 17 -5.27 4.90 -6.99
CA THR A 17 -4.74 3.75 -6.25
C THR A 17 -3.21 3.84 -6.16
N GLU A 18 -2.53 4.18 -7.26
CA GLU A 18 -1.08 4.39 -7.32
C GLU A 18 -0.61 5.52 -6.41
N GLN A 19 -1.35 6.64 -6.34
CA GLN A 19 -1.02 7.74 -5.43
C GLN A 19 -1.07 7.31 -3.96
N LEU A 20 -2.03 6.46 -3.59
CA LEU A 20 -2.14 5.92 -2.24
C LEU A 20 -0.99 4.93 -1.97
N ILE A 21 -0.73 4.02 -2.90
CA ILE A 21 0.37 3.04 -2.79
C ILE A 21 1.73 3.76 -2.69
N GLY A 22 1.98 4.73 -3.57
CA GLY A 22 3.21 5.52 -3.55
C GLY A 22 3.38 6.32 -2.26
N TRP A 23 2.30 6.77 -1.61
CA TRP A 23 2.40 7.34 -0.26
C TRP A 23 2.82 6.29 0.77
N LEU A 24 2.31 5.06 0.69
CA LEU A 24 2.63 3.96 1.62
C LEU A 24 4.06 3.44 1.45
N GLU A 25 4.60 3.46 0.24
CA GLU A 25 5.94 2.95 -0.09
C GLU A 25 7.05 3.98 0.16
N ASP A 26 6.69 5.26 0.28
CA ASP A 26 7.62 6.33 0.61
C ASP A 26 8.30 6.05 1.99
N PRO A 27 9.65 6.01 2.05
CA PRO A 27 10.38 5.71 3.28
C PRO A 27 10.08 6.63 4.46
N GLU A 28 9.76 7.90 4.21
CA GLU A 28 9.41 8.85 5.27
C GLU A 28 8.01 8.55 5.83
N ASN A 29 7.07 8.21 4.95
CA ASN A 29 5.71 7.86 5.34
C ASN A 29 5.62 6.48 6.00
N MET A 30 6.47 5.53 5.59
CA MET A 30 6.63 4.25 6.27
C MET A 30 6.99 4.44 7.76
N ARG A 31 7.83 5.43 8.08
CA ARG A 31 8.16 5.76 9.48
C ARG A 31 6.93 6.26 10.24
N LYS A 32 6.04 7.00 9.59
CA LYS A 32 4.79 7.51 10.20
C LYS A 32 3.81 6.39 10.54
N ILE A 33 3.73 5.34 9.74
CA ILE A 33 2.81 4.19 9.99
C ILE A 33 3.41 3.12 10.91
N ARG A 34 4.69 3.24 11.29
CA ARG A 34 5.36 2.29 12.18
C ARG A 34 4.80 2.38 13.61
N LYS A 35 4.70 1.23 14.29
CA LYS A 35 4.35 1.18 15.72
C LYS A 35 5.33 2.06 16.53
N GLY A 36 4.78 2.98 17.32
CA GLY A 36 5.56 3.91 18.14
C GLY A 36 5.84 5.28 17.50
N SER A 37 5.40 5.53 16.27
CA SER A 37 5.60 6.80 15.55
C SER A 37 4.90 8.02 16.17
N ARG A 38 3.96 7.81 17.10
CA ARG A 38 3.02 8.83 17.64
C ARG A 38 2.12 9.48 16.58
N VAL A 39 2.24 9.12 15.31
CA VAL A 39 1.36 9.60 14.24
C VAL A 39 0.07 8.79 14.26
N THR A 40 -1.04 9.49 14.34
CA THR A 40 -2.37 8.87 14.34
C THR A 40 -2.78 8.47 12.93
N LYS A 41 -3.61 7.42 12.83
CA LYS A 41 -4.25 7.03 11.57
C LYS A 41 -5.02 8.18 10.91
N LYS A 42 -5.63 9.08 11.71
CA LYS A 42 -6.35 10.24 11.20
C LYS A 42 -5.42 11.21 10.47
N GLN A 43 -4.22 11.45 11.00
CA GLN A 43 -3.20 12.28 10.36
C GLN A 43 -2.73 11.66 9.05
N VAL A 44 -2.45 10.35 9.05
CA VAL A 44 -2.09 9.59 7.83
C VAL A 44 -3.17 9.72 6.75
N ILE A 45 -4.44 9.49 7.11
CA ILE A 45 -5.56 9.63 6.17
C ILE A 45 -5.66 11.07 5.66
N GLY A 46 -5.44 12.06 6.52
CA GLY A 46 -5.41 13.47 6.13
C GLY A 46 -4.37 13.76 5.06
N GLU A 47 -3.13 13.32 5.27
CA GLU A 47 -2.03 13.48 4.30
C GLU A 47 -2.34 12.81 2.96
N ILE A 48 -2.89 11.59 2.96
CA ILE A 48 -3.26 10.88 1.74
C ILE A 48 -4.43 11.59 1.02
N THR A 49 -5.40 12.12 1.78
CA THR A 49 -6.55 12.85 1.21
C THR A 49 -6.10 14.11 0.49
N LEU A 50 -5.05 14.79 0.98
CA LEU A 50 -4.46 15.94 0.28
C LEU A 50 -3.86 15.57 -1.08
N ARG A 51 -3.35 14.34 -1.23
CA ARG A 51 -2.87 13.83 -2.52
C ARG A 51 -4.01 13.42 -3.45
N ILE A 52 -5.11 12.92 -2.90
CA ILE A 52 -6.25 12.41 -3.65
C ILE A 52 -7.50 13.25 -3.34
N PRO A 53 -7.56 14.52 -3.78
CA PRO A 53 -8.65 15.43 -3.44
C PRO A 53 -10.00 15.01 -4.05
N THR A 54 -9.98 14.11 -5.03
CA THR A 54 -11.17 13.52 -5.66
C THR A 54 -11.92 12.55 -4.75
N LYS A 55 -11.33 12.12 -3.62
CA LYS A 55 -11.95 11.18 -2.69
C LYS A 55 -12.11 11.80 -1.29
N PRO A 56 -13.28 11.65 -0.66
CA PRO A 56 -13.46 12.10 0.72
C PRO A 56 -12.60 11.26 1.67
N ALA A 57 -12.13 11.88 2.76
CA ALA A 57 -11.25 11.24 3.75
C ALA A 57 -11.80 9.91 4.29
N VAL A 58 -13.12 9.78 4.42
CA VAL A 58 -13.78 8.54 4.83
C VAL A 58 -13.49 7.39 3.85
N LYS A 59 -13.61 7.65 2.54
CA LYS A 59 -13.34 6.64 1.48
C LYS A 59 -11.86 6.31 1.38
N VAL A 60 -10.99 7.32 1.51
CA VAL A 60 -9.53 7.12 1.62
C VAL A 60 -9.20 6.22 2.81
N GLY A 61 -9.82 6.47 3.97
CA GLY A 61 -9.65 5.66 5.17
C GLY A 61 -10.11 4.22 5.00
N TYR A 62 -11.20 3.96 4.28
CA TYR A 62 -11.64 2.60 3.94
C TYR A 62 -10.63 1.90 3.03
N LYS A 63 -10.21 2.55 1.93
CA LYS A 63 -9.26 1.98 0.98
C LYS A 63 -7.91 1.68 1.64
N TYR A 64 -7.40 2.60 2.46
CA TYR A 64 -6.19 2.41 3.26
C TYR A 64 -6.25 1.16 4.14
N ASN A 65 -7.36 0.95 4.87
CA ASN A 65 -7.49 -0.25 5.72
C ASN A 65 -7.54 -1.55 4.91
N ASN A 66 -8.25 -1.52 3.78
CA ASN A 66 -8.35 -2.68 2.90
C ASN A 66 -6.99 -3.07 2.33
N LEU A 67 -6.19 -2.08 1.91
CA LEU A 67 -4.84 -2.31 1.40
C LEU A 67 -3.90 -2.86 2.49
N LEU A 68 -3.93 -2.28 3.70
CA LEU A 68 -3.13 -2.83 4.81
C LEU A 68 -3.55 -4.25 5.20
N LYS A 69 -4.85 -4.55 5.16
CA LYS A 69 -5.36 -5.90 5.41
C LYS A 69 -4.87 -6.87 4.35
N ALA A 70 -5.03 -6.53 3.07
CA ALA A 70 -4.57 -7.34 1.95
C ALA A 70 -3.06 -7.58 1.99
N TYR A 71 -2.27 -6.55 2.34
CA TYR A 71 -0.83 -6.68 2.50
C TYR A 71 -0.44 -7.65 3.63
N ARG A 72 -1.10 -7.55 4.79
CA ARG A 72 -0.88 -8.50 5.90
C ARG A 72 -1.30 -9.92 5.53
N GLU A 73 -2.38 -10.08 4.78
CA GLU A 73 -2.82 -11.37 4.27
C GLU A 73 -1.81 -11.93 3.26
N ALA A 74 -1.25 -11.11 2.39
CA ALA A 74 -0.18 -11.51 1.47
C ALA A 74 1.10 -11.94 2.22
N ILE A 75 1.51 -11.19 3.25
CA ILE A 75 2.62 -11.60 4.13
C ILE A 75 2.30 -12.93 4.82
N LYS A 76 1.09 -13.05 5.37
CA LYS A 76 0.66 -14.27 6.05
C LYS A 76 0.66 -15.45 5.09
N LEU A 77 0.11 -15.30 3.88
CA LEU A 77 0.15 -16.31 2.84
C LEU A 77 1.57 -16.66 2.44
N ASN A 78 2.48 -15.69 2.34
CA ASN A 78 3.90 -15.94 2.11
C ASN A 78 4.55 -16.74 3.25
N SER A 79 4.14 -16.48 4.50
CA SER A 79 4.60 -17.25 5.67
C SER A 79 3.93 -18.63 5.80
N GLN A 80 2.76 -18.82 5.19
CA GLN A 80 1.94 -20.05 5.28
C GLN A 80 2.05 -20.93 4.03
N SER A 81 2.60 -20.44 2.92
CA SER A 81 2.76 -21.17 1.67
C SER A 81 3.79 -22.31 1.76
N GLY A 82 4.42 -22.52 2.92
CA GLY A 82 5.31 -23.65 3.18
C GLY A 82 6.68 -23.56 2.52
N TRP A 83 6.94 -22.52 1.72
CA TRP A 83 8.22 -22.35 1.03
C TRP A 83 9.33 -21.81 1.94
N GLY A 84 8.98 -21.23 3.10
CA GLY A 84 9.97 -20.78 4.09
C GLY A 84 10.99 -19.77 3.57
N LEU A 85 10.72 -19.12 2.43
CA LEU A 85 11.68 -18.25 1.76
C LEU A 85 11.83 -16.96 2.55
N THR A 86 12.99 -16.83 3.16
CA THR A 86 13.49 -15.60 3.74
C THR A 86 13.87 -14.61 2.63
N GLN A 87 14.10 -13.35 3.01
CA GLN A 87 14.63 -12.36 2.08
C GLN A 87 15.98 -12.80 1.49
N GLY A 88 16.78 -13.56 2.26
CA GLY A 88 18.04 -14.13 1.79
C GLY A 88 17.84 -15.13 0.65
N ASP A 89 16.83 -16.00 0.75
CA ASP A 89 16.53 -16.99 -0.30
C ASP A 89 16.08 -16.32 -1.62
N LEU A 90 15.39 -15.19 -1.52
CA LEU A 90 15.00 -14.39 -2.68
C LEU A 90 16.20 -13.68 -3.33
N ASP A 91 17.15 -13.21 -2.53
CA ASP A 91 18.35 -12.54 -3.04
C ASP A 91 19.33 -13.55 -3.66
N GLU A 92 19.42 -14.75 -3.10
CA GLU A 92 20.20 -15.86 -3.65
C GLU A 92 19.60 -16.38 -4.97
N GLY A 93 18.27 -16.50 -5.04
CA GLY A 93 17.57 -16.83 -6.29
C GLY A 93 17.80 -15.79 -7.40
N LYS A 94 17.81 -14.49 -7.07
CA LYS A 94 18.11 -13.42 -8.03
C LYS A 94 19.55 -13.47 -8.54
N LYS A 95 20.51 -13.81 -7.69
CA LYS A 95 21.92 -13.96 -8.05
C LYS A 95 22.12 -15.15 -9.00
N ALA A 96 21.57 -16.31 -8.64
CA ALA A 96 21.64 -17.52 -9.47
C ALA A 96 20.99 -17.32 -10.85
N LEU A 97 19.87 -16.58 -10.91
CA LEU A 97 19.22 -16.24 -12.17
C LEU A 97 20.07 -15.32 -13.05
N ARG A 98 20.74 -14.32 -12.46
CA ARG A 98 21.65 -13.42 -13.19
C ARG A 98 22.87 -14.16 -13.74
N GLU A 99 23.46 -15.07 -12.97
CA GLU A 99 24.58 -15.89 -13.42
C GLU A 99 24.19 -16.82 -14.58
N LYS A 100 22.96 -17.38 -14.57
CA LYS A 100 22.44 -18.18 -15.68
C LYS A 100 22.14 -17.39 -16.96
N LEU A 101 21.81 -16.11 -16.85
CA LEU A 101 21.48 -15.25 -18.00
C LEU A 101 22.72 -14.58 -18.61
N LEU A 102 23.84 -14.59 -17.88
CA LEU A 102 25.13 -14.01 -18.30
C LEU A 102 26.18 -15.08 -18.65
N SER A 103 25.82 -16.37 -18.49
CA SER A 103 26.54 -17.54 -19.03
C SER A 103 26.01 -17.90 -20.40
#